data_AF-A0A0E3CC53-F1
#
_entry.id   AF-A0A0E3CC53-F1
#
_cell.length_a   1.000
_cell.length_b   1.000
_cell.length_c   1.000
_cell.angle_alpha   90.00
_cell.angle_beta   90.00
_cell.angle_gamma   90.00
#
_symmetry.space_group_name_H-M   'P 1'
#
loop_
_entity.id
_entity.type
_entity.pdbx_description
1 polymer ?
#
loop_
_entity_poly.entity_id
_entity_poly.type
_entity_poly.pdbx_seq_one_letter_code
_entity_poly.pdbx_strand_id
1 'polypeptide(L)' 'METKLLTMKEVTKIGIGSKSTIYKLLKNGDFPKPIKYGRYNRWSLSDIQDWIAKNNPNKSIN' A
#
# COMPACT_ATOMS: atom_id res chain seq x y z
N MET A 1 2.67 18.72 -9.26
CA MET A 1 1.87 17.73 -8.51
C MET A 1 2.85 16.85 -7.76
N GLU A 2 2.83 16.88 -6.42
CA GLU A 2 3.78 16.11 -5.61
C GLU A 2 3.42 14.62 -5.62
N THR A 3 4.32 13.79 -6.18
CA THR A 3 4.18 12.33 -6.09
C THR A 3 4.68 11.88 -4.72
N LYS A 4 3.80 11.85 -3.73
CA LYS A 4 4.15 11.35 -2.40
C LYS A 4 4.37 9.83 -2.45
N LEU A 5 5.59 9.42 -2.11
CA LEU A 5 5.99 8.03 -2.04
C LEU A 5 5.99 7.52 -0.59
N LEU A 6 5.20 6.49 -0.34
CA LEU A 6 5.05 5.86 0.96
C LEU A 6 6.08 4.76 1.16
N THR A 7 6.64 4.71 2.36
CA THR A 7 7.44 3.60 2.86
C THR A 7 6.54 2.46 3.35
N MET A 8 7.11 1.25 3.45
CA MET A 8 6.41 0.10 4.07
C MET A 8 5.85 0.45 5.46
N LYS A 9 6.57 1.26 6.26
CA LYS A 9 6.13 1.67 7.60
C LYS A 9 4.88 2.56 7.53
N GLU A 10 4.81 3.47 6.57
CA GLU A 10 3.64 4.32 6.37
C GLU A 10 2.45 3.51 5.85
N VAL A 11 2.68 2.61 4.88
CA VAL A 11 1.65 1.71 4.36
C VAL A 11 1.03 0.87 5.49
N THR A 12 1.86 0.34 6.40
CA THR A 12 1.35 -0.37 7.58
C THR A 12 0.58 0.53 8.54
N LYS A 13 0.99 1.80 8.70
CA LYS A 13 0.35 2.79 9.58
C LYS A 13 -1.02 3.23 9.07
N ILE A 14 -1.23 3.18 7.75
CA ILE A 14 -2.51 3.49 7.09
C ILE A 14 -3.58 2.41 7.38
N GLY A 15 -3.20 1.26 7.97
CA GLY A 15 -4.16 0.25 8.40
C GLY A 15 -4.48 -0.80 7.33
N ILE A 16 -3.68 -0.88 6.27
CA ILE A 16 -3.79 -1.94 5.25
C ILE A 16 -3.52 -3.33 5.84
N GLY A 17 -2.63 -3.40 6.84
CA GLY A 17 -2.28 -4.63 7.53
C GLY A 17 -0.82 -4.63 7.98
N SER A 18 -0.39 -5.76 8.54
CA SER A 18 1.02 -5.98 8.88
C SER A 18 1.89 -6.13 7.64
N LYS A 19 3.21 -6.03 7.78
CA LYS A 19 4.15 -6.23 6.66
C LYS A 19 3.95 -7.60 5.99
N SER A 20 3.68 -8.65 6.76
CA SER A 20 3.46 -10.00 6.21
C SER A 20 2.17 -10.06 5.40
N THR A 21 1.11 -9.38 5.83
CA THR A 21 -0.13 -9.22 5.06
C THR A 21 0.14 -8.54 3.72
N ILE A 22 0.88 -7.43 3.72
CA ILE A 22 1.23 -6.69 2.50
C ILE A 22 2.04 -7.58 1.54
N TYR A 23 3.01 -8.35 2.04
CA TYR A 23 3.76 -9.29 1.19
C TYR A 23 2.90 -10.42 0.62
N LYS A 24 1.91 -10.92 1.38
CA LYS A 24 0.94 -11.91 0.87
C LYS A 24 0.10 -11.31 -0.26
N LEU A 25 -0.41 -10.09 -0.08
CA LEU A 25 -1.19 -9.41 -1.12
C LEU A 25 -0.35 -9.14 -2.37
N LEU A 26 0.93 -8.73 -2.20
CA LEU A 26 1.86 -8.59 -3.31
C LEU A 26 2.11 -9.91 -4.05
N LYS A 27 2.25 -11.02 -3.32
CA LYS A 27 2.44 -12.36 -3.91
C LYS A 27 1.20 -12.79 -4.69
N ASN A 28 0.01 -12.46 -4.21
CA ASN A 28 -1.25 -12.78 -4.88
C ASN A 28 -1.56 -11.85 -6.06
N GLY A 29 -0.83 -10.74 -6.21
CA GLY A 29 -1.13 -9.72 -7.23
C GLY A 29 -2.27 -8.78 -6.84
N ASP A 30 -2.76 -8.88 -5.62
CA ASP A 30 -3.90 -8.13 -5.09
C ASP A 30 -3.51 -6.76 -4.53
N PHE A 31 -2.24 -6.35 -4.60
CA PHE A 31 -1.75 -5.09 -4.03
C PHE A 31 -0.95 -4.26 -5.05
N PRO A 32 -0.93 -2.91 -4.95
CA PRO A 32 -0.13 -2.08 -5.82
C PRO A 32 1.36 -2.48 -5.77
N LYS A 33 1.97 -2.60 -6.94
CA LYS A 33 3.39 -2.94 -7.06
C LYS A 33 4.24 -1.78 -6.52
N PRO A 34 5.28 -2.06 -5.73
CA PRO A 34 6.19 -1.02 -5.30
C PRO A 34 7.04 -0.50 -6.45
N ILE A 35 7.37 0.78 -6.38
CA ILE A 35 8.41 1.43 -7.17
C ILE A 35 9.74 1.22 -6.43
N LYS A 36 10.77 0.80 -7.16
CA LYS A 36 12.13 0.71 -6.61
C LYS A 36 12.72 2.10 -6.46
N TYR A 37 12.99 2.49 -5.22
CA TYR A 37 13.66 3.74 -4.87
C TYR A 37 14.98 3.41 -4.14
N GLY A 38 16.03 3.19 -4.93
CA GLY A 38 17.30 2.66 -4.45
C GLY A 38 17.14 1.26 -3.86
N ARG A 39 17.61 1.05 -2.63
CA ARG A 39 17.47 -0.23 -1.90
C ARG A 39 16.08 -0.50 -1.33
N TYR A 40 15.17 0.48 -1.43
CA TYR A 40 13.88 0.40 -0.78
C TYR A 40 12.73 0.35 -1.77
N ASN A 41 11.70 -0.41 -1.39
CA ASN A 41 10.40 -0.36 -2.04
C ASN A 41 9.60 0.84 -1.51
N ARG A 42 8.92 1.52 -2.43
CA ARG A 42 8.02 2.64 -2.16
C ARG A 42 6.72 2.46 -2.91
N TRP A 43 5.64 3.08 -2.43
CA TRP A 43 4.34 3.06 -3.11
C TRP A 43 3.86 4.47 -3.39
N SER A 44 3.25 4.69 -4.54
CA SER A 44 2.49 5.92 -4.80
C SER A 44 1.36 6.02 -3.78
N LEU A 45 1.21 7.19 -3.15
CA LEU A 45 0.07 7.46 -2.27
C LEU A 45 -1.26 7.28 -3.02
N SER A 46 -1.33 7.72 -4.29
CA SER A 46 -2.54 7.61 -5.11
C SER A 46 -2.94 6.15 -5.29
N ASP A 47 -2.01 5.30 -5.75
CA ASP A 47 -2.29 3.89 -6.00
C ASP A 47 -2.75 3.16 -4.73
N ILE A 48 -2.18 3.54 -3.58
CA ILE A 48 -2.58 3.02 -2.28
C ILE A 48 -3.98 3.47 -1.90
N GLN A 49 -4.31 4.76 -2.09
CA GLN A 49 -5.66 5.28 -1.83
C GLN A 49 -6.70 4.63 -2.74
N ASP A 50 -6.40 4.49 -4.03
CA ASP A 50 -7.28 3.83 -5.01
C ASP A 50 -7.51 2.37 -4.64
N TRP A 51 -6.45 1.68 -4.21
CA TRP A 51 -6.57 0.30 -3.73
C TRP A 51 -7.42 0.21 -2.47
N ILE A 52 -7.23 1.11 -1.50
CA ILE A 52 -8.04 1.15 -0.27
C ILE A 52 -9.52 1.38 -0.61
N ALA A 53 -9.80 2.32 -1.52
CA ALA A 53 -11.16 2.65 -1.93
C ALA A 53 -11.88 1.45 -2.56
N LYS A 54 -11.15 0.63 -3.33
CA LYS A 54 -11.68 -0.52 -4.07
C LYS A 54 -11.74 -1.81 -3.26
N ASN A 55 -10.71 -2.09 -2.45
CA ASN A 55 -10.43 -3.43 -1.96
C ASN A 55 -10.25 -3.54 -0.44
N ASN A 56 -10.26 -2.45 0.33
CA ASN A 56 -9.99 -2.55 1.77
C ASN A 56 -11.09 -3.36 2.48
N PRO A 57 -10.81 -4.58 2.96
CA PRO A 57 -11.80 -5.40 3.66
C PRO A 57 -12.10 -4.84 5.06
N ASN A 58 -11.24 -3.96 5.59
CA ASN A 58 -11.42 -3.27 6.86
C ASN A 58 -12.08 -1.89 6.68
N LYS A 59 -12.85 -1.70 5.61
CA LYS A 59 -13.64 -0.48 5.41
C LYS A 59 -14.76 -0.47 6.45
N SER A 60 -14.47 -0.01 7.66
CA SER A 60 -15.49 0.64 8.48
C SER A 60 -15.86 1.91 7.74
N ILE A 61 -16.96 1.81 6.98
CA ILE A 61 -17.84 2.91 6.66
C ILE A 61 -18.06 3.71 7.95
N ASN A 62 -17.48 4.91 8.00
CA ASN A 62 -17.98 5.98 8.89
C ASN A 62 -19.43 6.29 8.51
#